data_AF-A0A9E5J4C6-F1
#
_entry.id   AF-A0A9E5J4C6-F1
#
_cell.length_a   1.000
_cell.length_b   1.000
_cell.length_c   1.000
_cell.angle_alpha   90.00
_cell.angle_beta   90.00
_cell.angle_gamma   90.00
#
_symmetry.space_group_name_H-M   'P 1'
#
loop_
_entity.id
_entity.type
_entity.pdbx_description
1 polymer ?
#
loop_
_entity_poly.entity_id
_entity_poly.type
_entity_poly.pdbx_seq_one_letter_code
_entity_poly.pdbx_strand_id
1 'polypeptide(L)'
;DLLGAGHAHSVETWLDGKLVAGLYFVNMGRAVFGESMFSTISDGSKMALAALVQVCKQHGIVAIDCQQNTPHLASMGAKEMSRSAFLNLTHTAKQAPSPDWQNATLDWDAWRSSQAA
;
A
#
# COMPACT_ATOMS: atom_id res chain seq x y z
N ASP A 1 12.99 -9.25 -14.19
CA ASP A 1 12.91 -8.15 -13.19
C ASP A 1 11.73 -8.46 -12.26
N LEU A 2 11.53 -7.69 -11.17
CA LEU A 2 10.43 -7.94 -10.22
C LEU A 2 9.04 -7.62 -10.80
N LEU A 3 8.98 -6.67 -11.75
CA LEU A 3 7.75 -6.31 -12.44
C LEU A 3 7.27 -7.45 -13.35
N GLY A 4 8.15 -8.01 -14.19
CA GLY A 4 7.87 -9.15 -15.05
C GLY A 4 7.67 -10.46 -14.30
N ALA A 5 8.11 -10.54 -13.03
CA ALA A 5 7.80 -11.65 -12.13
C ALA A 5 6.45 -11.48 -11.41
N GLY A 6 5.76 -10.34 -11.58
CA GLY A 6 4.47 -10.08 -10.94
C GLY A 6 4.57 -9.85 -9.42
N HIS A 7 5.71 -9.35 -8.94
CA HIS A 7 5.93 -9.05 -7.52
C HIS A 7 5.98 -7.55 -7.22
N ALA A 8 6.25 -6.72 -8.23
CA ALA A 8 6.25 -5.26 -8.08
C ALA A 8 4.96 -4.68 -8.66
N HIS A 9 4.39 -3.71 -7.94
CA HIS A 9 3.11 -3.09 -8.25
C HIS A 9 3.16 -1.59 -7.96
N SER A 10 2.27 -0.81 -8.60
CA SER A 10 2.07 0.61 -8.33
C SER A 10 0.65 0.90 -7.87
N VAL A 11 0.51 1.93 -7.04
CA VAL A 11 -0.77 2.63 -6.81
C VAL A 11 -0.62 4.03 -7.40
N GLU A 12 -1.61 4.42 -8.18
CA GLU A 12 -1.58 5.66 -8.95
C GLU A 12 -2.79 6.52 -8.61
N THR A 13 -2.55 7.77 -8.26
CA THR A 13 -3.59 8.76 -7.98
C THR A 13 -3.72 9.69 -9.18
N TRP A 14 -4.88 9.66 -9.82
CA TRP A 14 -5.19 10.45 -11.00
C TRP A 14 -6.18 11.57 -10.65
N LEU A 15 -5.93 12.77 -11.15
CA LEU A 15 -6.82 13.94 -11.05
C LEU A 15 -6.91 14.61 -12.41
N ASP A 16 -8.12 14.75 -12.94
CA ASP A 16 -8.38 15.34 -14.27
C ASP A 16 -7.51 14.75 -15.39
N GLY A 17 -7.33 13.43 -15.38
CA GLY A 17 -6.53 12.70 -16.35
C GLY A 17 -5.01 12.84 -16.18
N LYS A 18 -4.53 13.45 -15.09
CA LYS A 18 -3.10 13.60 -14.77
C LYS A 18 -2.72 12.74 -13.59
N LEU A 19 -1.59 12.03 -13.70
CA LEU A 19 -0.98 11.32 -12.59
C LEU A 19 -0.36 12.35 -11.62
N VAL A 20 -0.96 12.50 -10.44
CA VAL A 20 -0.57 13.53 -9.47
C VAL A 20 0.21 12.98 -8.28
N ALA A 21 0.06 11.70 -7.97
CA ALA A 21 0.82 11.02 -6.93
C ALA A 21 0.84 9.51 -7.19
N GLY A 22 1.74 8.81 -6.52
CA GLY A 22 1.76 7.37 -6.56
C GLY A 22 2.81 6.79 -5.65
N LEU A 23 2.75 5.47 -5.51
CA LEU A 23 3.75 4.68 -4.81
C LEU A 23 3.96 3.38 -5.55
N TYR A 24 5.13 2.77 -5.36
CA TYR A 24 5.35 1.40 -5.75
C TYR A 24 5.71 0.55 -4.53
N PHE A 25 5.36 -0.73 -4.63
CA PHE A 25 5.53 -1.69 -3.57
C PHE A 25 5.86 -3.06 -4.16
N VAL A 26 6.47 -3.89 -3.33
CA VAL A 26 6.67 -5.31 -3.63
C VAL A 26 5.76 -6.13 -2.74
N ASN A 27 5.28 -7.26 -3.24
CA ASN A 27 4.61 -8.23 -2.40
C ASN A 27 5.20 -9.64 -2.53
N MET A 28 5.05 -10.40 -1.45
CA MET A 28 5.22 -11.85 -1.43
C MET A 28 4.00 -12.43 -0.74
N GLY A 29 3.11 -13.07 -1.48
CA GLY A 29 1.80 -13.45 -0.96
C GLY A 29 1.06 -12.23 -0.43
N ARG A 30 0.75 -12.22 0.87
CA ARG A 30 0.13 -11.09 1.59
C ARG A 30 1.13 -10.24 2.39
N ALA A 31 2.44 -10.49 2.29
CA ALA A 31 3.44 -9.57 2.83
C ALA A 31 3.67 -8.45 1.82
N VAL A 32 3.46 -7.19 2.24
CA VAL A 32 3.57 -6.00 1.40
C VAL A 32 4.67 -5.09 1.92
N PHE A 33 5.54 -4.63 1.02
CA PHE A 33 6.69 -3.79 1.32
C PHE A 33 6.60 -2.52 0.48
N GLY A 34 6.33 -1.40 1.15
CA GLY A 34 6.32 -0.08 0.50
C GLY A 34 7.75 0.35 0.21
N GLU A 35 7.99 0.82 -1.01
CA GLU A 35 9.34 1.20 -1.45
C GLU A 35 9.50 2.71 -1.51
N SER A 36 8.83 3.37 -2.47
CA SER A 36 8.90 4.82 -2.61
C SER A 36 7.58 5.42 -3.06
N MET A 37 7.45 6.72 -2.83
CA MET A 37 6.26 7.51 -3.11
C MET A 37 6.66 8.83 -3.76
N PHE A 38 5.79 9.36 -4.61
CA PHE A 38 5.91 10.72 -5.12
C PHE A 38 4.55 11.43 -5.03
N SER A 39 4.60 12.75 -5.02
CA SER A 39 3.42 13.60 -5.09
C SER A 39 3.78 14.94 -5.72
N THR A 40 2.91 15.42 -6.60
CA THR A 40 2.99 16.75 -7.23
C THR A 40 1.97 17.74 -6.63
N ILE A 41 1.10 17.24 -5.76
CA ILE A 41 0.08 18.00 -5.04
C ILE A 41 0.23 17.78 -3.53
N SER A 42 -0.35 18.69 -2.74
CA SER A 42 -0.47 18.49 -1.29
C SER A 42 -1.27 17.21 -0.98
N ASP A 43 -0.80 16.45 0.00
CA ASP A 43 -1.41 15.20 0.50
C ASP A 43 -1.56 14.04 -0.51
N GLY A 44 -1.11 14.18 -1.76
CA GLY A 44 -1.25 13.13 -2.76
C GLY A 44 -0.57 11.80 -2.39
N SER A 45 0.60 11.84 -1.74
CA SER A 45 1.27 10.63 -1.24
C SER A 45 0.46 9.94 -0.13
N LYS A 46 -0.23 10.70 0.72
CA LYS A 46 -1.13 10.16 1.76
C LYS A 46 -2.35 9.50 1.12
N MET A 47 -2.90 10.08 0.05
CA MET A 47 -3.99 9.47 -0.71
C MET A 47 -3.57 8.14 -1.33
N ALA A 48 -2.40 8.09 -1.98
CA ALA A 48 -1.86 6.86 -2.56
C ALA A 48 -1.66 5.77 -1.49
N LEU A 49 -1.10 6.13 -0.33
CA LEU A 49 -0.94 5.20 0.79
C LEU A 49 -2.28 4.74 1.36
N ALA A 50 -3.24 5.65 1.53
CA ALA A 50 -4.58 5.31 2.01
C ALA A 50 -5.31 4.35 1.06
N ALA A 51 -5.16 4.52 -0.26
CA ALA A 51 -5.68 3.60 -1.25
C ALA A 51 -5.04 2.20 -1.10
N LEU A 52 -3.71 2.12 -0.98
CA LEU A 52 -3.03 0.84 -0.72
C LEU A 52 -3.54 0.19 0.57
N VAL A 53 -3.67 0.95 1.66
CA VAL A 53 -4.18 0.47 2.94
C VAL A 53 -5.59 -0.10 2.79
N GLN A 54 -6.45 0.56 2.02
CA GLN A 54 -7.82 0.10 1.80
C GLN A 54 -7.86 -1.23 1.03
N VAL A 55 -7.07 -1.35 -0.04
CA VAL A 55 -6.94 -2.62 -0.79
C VAL A 55 -6.38 -3.71 0.12
N CYS A 56 -5.34 -3.41 0.91
CA CYS A 56 -4.78 -4.34 1.89
C CYS A 56 -5.84 -4.85 2.87
N LYS A 57 -6.70 -3.97 3.40
CA LYS A 57 -7.80 -4.35 4.29
C LYS A 57 -8.80 -5.28 3.61
N GLN A 58 -9.21 -4.99 2.38
CA GLN A 58 -10.14 -5.83 1.62
C GLN A 58 -9.59 -7.24 1.37
N HIS A 59 -8.27 -7.37 1.22
CA HIS A 59 -7.60 -8.66 1.01
C HIS A 59 -7.05 -9.31 2.29
N GLY A 60 -7.36 -8.76 3.47
CA GLY A 60 -6.92 -9.30 4.76
C GLY A 60 -5.40 -9.23 4.96
N ILE A 61 -4.74 -8.25 4.35
CA ILE A 61 -3.34 -7.90 4.60
C ILE A 61 -3.30 -7.01 5.85
N VAL A 62 -2.51 -7.44 6.84
CA VAL A 62 -2.53 -6.85 8.19
C VAL A 62 -1.43 -5.82 8.44
N ALA A 63 -0.42 -5.77 7.57
CA ALA A 63 0.69 -4.83 7.69
C ALA A 63 1.28 -4.49 6.31
N ILE A 64 1.78 -3.27 6.21
CA ILE A 64 2.63 -2.79 5.13
C ILE A 64 3.96 -2.43 5.79
N ASP A 65 5.06 -3.01 5.32
CA ASP A 65 6.39 -2.60 5.75
C ASP A 65 6.73 -1.24 5.16
N CYS A 66 7.11 -0.30 6.01
CA CYS A 66 7.50 1.06 5.62
C CYS A 66 9.02 1.27 5.66
N GLN A 67 9.80 0.20 5.92
CA GLN A 67 11.26 0.17 6.00
C GLN A 67 11.86 1.08 7.08
N GLN A 68 11.94 2.38 6.83
CA GLN A 68 12.51 3.38 7.72
C GLN A 68 11.41 4.11 8.49
N ASN A 69 11.56 4.25 9.80
CA ASN A 69 10.68 5.11 10.58
C ASN A 69 11.03 6.58 10.31
N THR A 70 10.23 7.26 9.48
CA THR A 70 10.37 8.70 9.21
C THR A 70 9.23 9.47 9.86
N PRO A 71 9.43 10.77 10.22
CA PRO A 71 8.35 11.61 10.74
C PRO A 71 7.12 11.66 9.81
N HIS A 72 7.34 11.60 8.49
CA HIS A 72 6.26 11.54 7.50
C HIS A 72 5.41 10.26 7.67
N LEU A 73 6.05 9.08 7.74
CA LEU A 73 5.37 7.80 7.93
C LEU A 73 4.70 7.71 9.31
N ALA A 74 5.37 8.21 10.36
CA ALA A 74 4.80 8.28 11.69
C ALA A 74 3.52 9.14 11.73
N SER A 75 3.51 10.27 11.01
CA SER A 75 2.30 11.12 10.88
C SER A 75 1.12 10.42 10.19
N MET A 76 1.40 9.36 9.42
CA MET A 76 0.39 8.53 8.75
C MET A 76 0.00 7.29 9.56
N GLY A 77 0.50 7.14 10.80
CA GLY A 77 0.14 6.06 11.70
C GLY A 77 1.07 4.85 11.68
N ALA A 78 2.24 4.95 11.02
CA ALA A 78 3.27 3.91 11.10
C ALA A 78 3.74 3.73 12.56
N LYS A 79 4.01 2.48 12.94
CA LYS A 79 4.48 2.11 14.28
C LYS A 79 5.66 1.17 14.14
N GLU A 80 6.62 1.32 15.04
CA GLU A 80 7.73 0.38 15.15
C GLU A 80 7.24 -0.95 15.73
N MET A 81 7.88 -2.03 15.31
CA MET A 81 7.67 -3.37 15.87
C MET A 81 9.02 -4.07 16.05
N SER A 82 9.08 -5.03 16.97
CA SER A 82 10.30 -5.81 17.14
C SER A 82 10.60 -6.62 15.87
N ARG A 83 11.88 -6.80 15.57
CA ARG A 83 12.31 -7.61 14.42
C ARG A 83 11.74 -9.03 14.46
N SER A 84 11.65 -9.63 15.64
CA SER A 84 11.07 -10.97 15.80
C SER A 84 9.57 -11.00 15.47
N ALA A 85 8.80 -10.00 15.92
CA ALA A 85 7.40 -9.88 15.57
C ALA A 85 7.20 -9.66 14.06
N PHE A 86 8.05 -8.81 13.44
CA PHE A 86 8.03 -8.58 12.00
C PHE A 86 8.29 -9.86 11.20
N LEU A 87 9.35 -10.60 11.56
CA LEU A 87 9.70 -11.84 10.87
C LEU A 87 8.59 -12.89 10.98
N ASN A 88 7.96 -13.02 12.14
CA ASN A 88 6.84 -13.95 12.34
C ASN A 88 5.62 -13.56 11.49
N LEU A 89 5.27 -12.27 11.47
CA LEU A 89 4.16 -11.76 10.66
C LEU A 89 4.41 -12.01 9.17
N THR A 90 5.60 -11.62 8.68
CA THR A 90 5.99 -11.77 7.28
C THR A 90 6.07 -13.24 6.84
N HIS A 91 6.59 -14.12 7.71
CA HIS A 91 6.67 -15.55 7.42
C HIS A 91 5.30 -16.18 7.19
N THR A 92 4.31 -15.80 8.00
CA THR A 92 2.93 -16.27 7.83
C THR A 92 2.29 -15.63 6.59
N ALA A 93 2.43 -14.32 6.42
CA ALA A 93 1.78 -13.58 5.33
C ALA A 93 2.26 -14.02 3.94
N LYS A 94 3.54 -14.37 3.77
CA LYS A 94 4.09 -14.81 2.48
C LYS A 94 3.58 -16.17 1.99
N GLN A 95 2.98 -16.97 2.87
CA GLN A 95 2.40 -18.27 2.51
C GLN A 95 0.96 -18.14 2.00
N ALA A 96 0.30 -17.01 2.26
CA ALA A 96 -1.04 -16.75 1.75
C ALA A 96 -1.00 -16.40 0.25
N PRO A 97 -2.08 -16.66 -0.51
CA PRO A 97 -2.13 -16.31 -1.92
C PRO A 97 -2.01 -14.79 -2.11
N SER A 98 -1.27 -14.39 -3.13
CA SER A 98 -1.20 -13.00 -3.57
C SER A 98 -2.59 -12.51 -3.99
N PRO A 99 -2.99 -11.28 -3.62
CA PRO A 99 -4.10 -10.61 -4.27
C PRO A 99 -3.90 -10.51 -5.78
N ASP A 100 -5.00 -10.39 -6.51
CA ASP A 100 -4.99 -9.95 -7.89
C ASP A 100 -4.83 -8.42 -7.94
N TRP A 101 -3.59 -7.97 -7.82
CA TRP A 101 -3.25 -6.55 -7.75
C TRP A 101 -3.63 -5.77 -9.01
N GLN A 102 -3.71 -6.42 -10.18
CA GLN A 102 -4.09 -5.73 -11.43
C GLN A 102 -5.56 -5.32 -11.41
N ASN A 103 -6.42 -6.13 -10.78
CA ASN A 103 -7.86 -5.86 -10.68
C ASN A 103 -8.25 -5.18 -9.36
N ALA A 104 -7.28 -4.88 -8.49
CA ALA A 104 -7.49 -4.20 -7.22
C ALA A 104 -7.55 -2.67 -7.40
N THR A 105 -8.52 -2.19 -8.17
CA THR A 105 -8.76 -0.75 -8.37
C THR A 105 -9.66 -0.20 -7.27
N LEU A 106 -9.31 0.97 -6.72
CA LEU A 106 -10.16 1.72 -5.80
C LEU A 106 -10.75 2.95 -6.50
N ASP A 107 -12.06 2.99 -6.65
CA ASP A 107 -12.78 4.22 -6.97
C ASP A 107 -12.91 5.06 -5.69
N TRP A 108 -12.28 6.23 -5.68
CA TRP A 108 -12.20 7.09 -4.50
C TRP A 108 -13.55 7.69 -4.11
N ASP A 109 -14.38 8.04 -5.09
CA ASP A 109 -15.69 8.65 -4.86
C ASP A 109 -16.69 7.60 -4.35
N ALA A 110 -16.66 6.41 -4.95
CA ALA A 110 -17.44 5.27 -4.45
C ALA A 110 -17.03 4.90 -3.01
N TRP A 111 -15.72 4.84 -2.74
CA TRP A 111 -15.21 4.52 -1.41
C TRP A 111 -15.60 5.56 -0.35
N ARG A 112 -15.43 6.85 -0.63
CA ARG A 112 -15.84 7.92 0.30
C ARG A 112 -17.33 7.88 0.60
N SER A 113 -18.15 7.64 -0.42
CA SER A 113 -19.60 7.55 -0.26
C SER A 113 -20.01 6.38 0.63
N SER A 114 -19.26 5.27 0.60
CA SER A 114 -19.51 4.10 1.44
C SER A 114 -19.13 4.27 2.92
N GLN A 115 -18.29 5.26 3.26
CA GLN A 115 -17.92 5.54 4.66
C GLN A 115 -18.79 6.57 5.36
N ALA A 116 -19.58 7.34 4.59
CA ALA A 116 -20.47 8.36 5.13
C ALA A 116 -21.86 7.81 5.54
N ALA A 117 -22.08 6.50 5.37
CA ALA A 117 -23.28 5.76 5.72
C ALA A 117 -23.02 4.86 6.95
#